data_AF-A0A0D6R0J3-F1
#
_entry.id   AF-A0A0D6R0J3-F1
#
_cell.length_a   1.000
_cell.length_b   1.000
_cell.length_c   1.000
_cell.angle_alpha   90.00
_cell.angle_beta   90.00
_cell.angle_gamma   90.00
#
_symmetry.space_group_name_H-M   'P 1'
#
loop_
_entity.id
_entity.type
_entity.pdbx_description
1 polymer ?
#
loop_
_entity_poly.entity_id
_entity_poly.type
_entity_poly.pdbx_seq_one_letter_code
_entity_poly.pdbx_strand_id
1 'polypeptide(L)'
;MGASSYMDIERRGSRTIHPMQNPPPMAAPAVAYYGGRFNRRSRGAWIIILFVVVNIAVFIVTMFVNDCPKDSGSSCTLRFLGRFSFQPLRENPLFGPSSHTLQKMGALVWDKMIHEHQGWRLITCIWLHAGVVHILANMLSLLFIGVRLEQEFGFVRIGIVYLVSAFGGSVMSALFIQNGVSVGASGALFGLLGAMLSELITNWTIYANKFAALLTLIFIIVVNLAFGLLPHVDNFAHLGGFISGFLLGFVFLVRPQFGWVRLKDLPPGYDTNSVVKSKYMAYQYILGLLALILLIIGYTVGLVMLFRGENANKHCSWCHYLDCVPTSRWSCDNRVISCQELASDNSFTLTCNDGKTKIYSMSNVTEASKKELCIQQCS
;
A
#
# COMPACT_ATOMS: atom_id res chain seq x y z
N MET A 1 64.26 13.47 42.88
CA MET A 1 64.20 14.89 43.25
C MET A 1 62.98 15.03 44.15
N GLY A 2 63.08 14.88 45.48
CA GLY A 2 63.60 15.89 46.43
C GLY A 2 62.58 17.03 46.54
N ALA A 3 62.03 17.47 47.67
CA ALA A 3 62.35 17.35 49.11
C ALA A 3 61.06 17.79 49.90
N SER A 4 60.79 17.34 51.14
CA SER A 4 61.09 18.02 52.44
C SER A 4 60.25 19.32 52.65
N SER A 5 59.62 19.69 53.77
CA SER A 5 59.53 19.22 55.16
C SER A 5 58.62 20.18 55.99
N TYR A 6 58.38 19.83 57.27
CA TYR A 6 57.93 20.61 58.46
C TYR A 6 56.42 20.85 58.64
N MET A 7 55.74 20.27 59.65
CA MET A 7 55.73 20.40 61.14
C MET A 7 55.04 21.65 61.72
N ASP A 8 54.00 21.37 62.51
CA ASP A 8 53.26 22.07 63.58
C ASP A 8 53.57 23.53 63.98
N ILE A 9 52.51 24.27 64.35
CA ILE A 9 52.26 24.91 65.67
C ILE A 9 51.05 25.88 65.63
N GLU A 10 50.04 25.55 66.44
CA GLU A 10 49.20 26.37 67.34
C GLU A 10 48.70 27.83 67.04
N ARG A 11 47.38 27.99 67.28
CA ARG A 11 46.67 29.04 68.05
C ARG A 11 46.17 30.36 67.41
N ARG A 12 44.89 30.62 67.78
CA ARG A 12 44.17 31.90 67.97
C ARG A 12 43.60 32.63 66.74
N GLY A 13 42.30 32.41 66.55
CA GLY A 13 41.28 33.46 66.67
C GLY A 13 41.28 34.58 65.64
N SER A 14 40.47 34.42 64.60
CA SER A 14 39.75 35.55 64.01
C SER A 14 38.39 35.08 63.50
N ARG A 15 37.33 35.74 63.96
CA ARG A 15 35.96 35.54 63.50
C ARG A 15 35.81 36.22 62.14
N THR A 16 36.04 35.48 61.06
CA THR A 16 35.61 35.87 59.72
C THR A 16 34.34 35.10 59.37
N ILE A 17 33.21 35.80 59.36
CA ILE A 17 31.95 35.29 58.83
C ILE A 17 32.14 35.21 57.30
N HIS A 18 32.41 34.02 56.78
CA HIS A 18 32.29 33.76 55.36
C HIS A 18 30.81 33.61 55.01
N PRO A 19 30.30 34.25 53.95
CA PRO A 19 28.95 33.99 53.48
C PRO A 19 28.84 32.50 53.10
N MET A 20 27.75 31.85 53.52
CA MET A 20 27.40 30.50 53.06
C MET A 20 27.51 30.48 51.54
N GLN A 21 28.51 29.77 51.02
CA GLN A 21 28.54 29.36 49.63
C GLN A 21 27.22 28.63 49.38
N ASN A 22 26.41 29.16 48.47
CA ASN A 22 25.29 28.42 47.92
C ASN A 22 25.80 27.03 47.51
N PRO A 23 25.10 25.95 47.87
CA PRO A 23 25.49 24.62 47.41
C PRO A 23 25.62 24.66 45.89
N PRO A 24 26.61 23.96 45.30
CA PRO A 24 26.76 23.91 43.85
C PRO A 24 25.40 23.51 43.25
N PRO A 25 25.00 24.10 42.10
CA PRO A 25 23.76 23.69 41.46
C PRO A 25 23.78 22.17 41.35
N MET A 26 22.80 21.51 41.96
CA MET A 26 22.63 20.07 41.87
C MET A 26 22.82 19.72 40.39
N ALA A 27 23.86 18.93 40.12
CA ALA A 27 24.17 18.48 38.78
C ALA A 27 22.86 17.99 38.18
N ALA A 28 22.45 18.63 37.06
CA ALA A 28 21.29 18.22 36.31
C ALA A 28 21.38 16.69 36.18
N PRO A 29 20.33 15.93 36.56
CA PRO A 29 20.40 14.48 36.47
C PRO A 29 20.79 14.18 35.03
N ALA A 30 21.89 13.45 34.87
CA ALA A 30 22.43 13.05 33.58
C ALA A 30 21.26 12.67 32.70
N VAL A 31 21.06 13.42 31.62
CA VAL A 31 19.99 13.20 30.66
C VAL A 31 20.20 11.80 30.14
N ALA A 32 19.53 10.85 30.78
CA ALA A 32 19.51 9.47 30.38
C ALA A 32 19.11 9.49 28.91
N TYR A 33 19.94 8.83 28.11
CA TYR A 33 19.77 8.60 26.68
C TYR A 33 18.43 7.85 26.47
N TYR A 34 17.32 8.57 26.57
CA TYR A 34 15.99 8.05 26.39
C TYR A 34 15.71 8.01 24.90
N GLY A 35 16.21 6.93 24.26
CA GLY A 35 15.47 6.34 23.15
C GLY A 35 14.04 6.14 23.63
N GLY A 36 13.13 6.98 23.14
CA GLY A 36 11.77 7.11 23.66
C GLY A 36 11.03 5.78 23.66
N ARG A 37 11.05 5.08 24.80
CA ARG A 37 10.01 4.12 25.16
C ARG A 37 8.76 4.92 25.49
N PHE A 38 8.04 5.37 24.47
CA PHE A 38 6.59 5.48 24.61
C PHE A 38 6.12 4.13 25.11
N ASN A 39 5.45 4.11 26.26
CA ASN A 39 4.93 2.95 26.96
C ASN A 39 4.35 1.96 25.94
N ARG A 40 5.15 0.95 25.58
CA ARG A 40 4.90 -0.03 24.53
C ARG A 40 3.86 -1.00 25.07
N ARG A 41 2.62 -0.53 25.22
CA ARG A 41 1.48 -1.44 25.25
C ARG A 41 1.56 -2.14 23.91
N SER A 42 2.09 -3.36 23.92
CA SER A 42 2.05 -4.32 22.84
C SER A 42 0.58 -4.58 22.51
N ARG A 43 -0.06 -3.60 21.85
CA ARG A 43 -1.24 -3.88 21.05
C ARG A 43 -0.65 -4.65 19.89
N GLY A 44 -0.78 -5.98 19.94
CA GLY A 44 -0.36 -6.85 18.85
C GLY A 44 -0.90 -6.29 17.54
N ALA A 45 -0.09 -6.36 16.50
CA ALA A 45 -0.49 -5.90 15.17
C ALA A 45 -1.53 -6.87 14.62
N TRP A 46 -2.80 -6.68 14.95
CA TRP A 46 -3.84 -7.64 14.66
C TRP A 46 -4.64 -7.25 13.41
N ILE A 47 -4.78 -5.95 13.10
CA ILE A 47 -5.55 -5.55 11.91
C ILE A 47 -4.77 -5.89 10.65
N ILE A 48 -3.45 -5.69 10.64
CA ILE A 48 -2.62 -6.04 9.51
C ILE A 48 -2.56 -7.56 9.31
N ILE A 49 -2.45 -8.32 10.41
CA ILE A 49 -2.50 -9.78 10.34
C ILE A 49 -3.87 -10.26 9.85
N LEU A 50 -4.96 -9.63 10.28
CA LEU A 50 -6.29 -9.92 9.77
C LEU A 50 -6.37 -9.67 8.26
N PHE A 51 -5.86 -8.54 7.76
CA PHE A 51 -5.84 -8.27 6.33
C PHE A 51 -5.03 -9.31 5.56
N VAL A 52 -3.89 -9.74 6.09
CA VAL A 52 -3.10 -10.83 5.48
C VAL A 52 -3.90 -12.12 5.39
N VAL A 53 -4.55 -12.52 6.49
CA VAL A 53 -5.38 -13.73 6.55
C VAL A 53 -6.56 -13.64 5.57
N VAL A 54 -7.24 -12.50 5.49
CA VAL A 54 -8.37 -12.30 4.56
C VAL A 54 -7.91 -12.42 3.11
N ASN A 55 -6.78 -11.80 2.74
CA ASN A 55 -6.24 -11.89 1.37
C ASN A 55 -5.87 -13.33 0.99
N ILE A 56 -5.24 -14.07 1.91
CA ILE A 56 -4.91 -15.49 1.69
C ILE A 56 -6.19 -16.32 1.54
N ALA A 57 -7.19 -16.12 2.41
CA ALA A 57 -8.46 -16.83 2.34
C ALA A 57 -9.20 -16.56 1.02
N VAL A 58 -9.29 -15.29 0.60
CA VAL A 58 -9.92 -14.89 -0.66
C VAL A 58 -9.19 -15.47 -1.86
N PHE A 59 -7.85 -15.54 -1.83
CA PHE A 59 -7.08 -16.18 -2.89
C PHE A 59 -7.34 -17.69 -2.98
N ILE A 60 -7.43 -18.39 -1.84
CA ILE A 60 -7.79 -19.82 -1.80
C ILE A 60 -9.18 -20.04 -2.38
N VAL A 61 -10.16 -19.21 -2.00
CA VAL A 61 -11.52 -19.26 -2.56
C VAL A 61 -11.50 -18.99 -4.06
N THR A 62 -10.71 -18.01 -4.52
CA THR A 62 -10.57 -17.70 -5.95
C THR A 62 -10.03 -18.89 -6.73
N MET A 63 -9.00 -19.56 -6.22
CA MET A 63 -8.46 -20.77 -6.84
C MET A 63 -9.45 -21.95 -6.81
N PHE A 64 -10.24 -22.07 -5.76
CA PHE A 64 -11.32 -23.06 -5.69
C PHE A 64 -12.42 -22.81 -6.72
N VAL A 65 -12.78 -21.54 -6.96
CA VAL A 65 -13.76 -21.16 -7.99
C VAL A 65 -13.19 -21.31 -9.40
N ASN A 66 -11.87 -21.17 -9.56
CA ASN A 66 -11.21 -21.27 -10.87
C ASN A 66 -11.28 -22.66 -11.51
N ASP A 67 -11.16 -23.72 -10.70
CA ASP A 67 -11.30 -25.14 -11.11
C ASP A 67 -10.78 -25.46 -12.53
N CYS A 68 -9.51 -25.12 -12.80
CA CYS A 68 -8.90 -25.23 -14.12
C CYS A 68 -9.12 -26.60 -14.81
N PRO A 69 -8.96 -27.75 -14.13
CA PRO A 69 -9.13 -29.05 -14.79
C PRO A 69 -10.53 -29.30 -15.33
N LYS A 70 -11.55 -28.68 -14.73
CA LYS A 70 -12.95 -28.81 -15.15
C LYS A 70 -13.27 -27.87 -16.31
N ASP A 71 -12.72 -26.66 -16.29
CA ASP A 71 -13.09 -25.60 -17.23
C ASP A 71 -12.19 -25.56 -18.49
N SER A 72 -10.91 -25.99 -18.41
CA SER A 72 -9.90 -25.80 -19.46
C SER A 72 -9.43 -27.11 -20.16
N GLY A 73 -10.05 -28.26 -19.88
CA GLY A 73 -9.94 -29.50 -20.67
C GLY A 73 -8.61 -30.28 -20.63
N SER A 74 -7.43 -29.62 -20.60
CA SER A 74 -6.13 -30.34 -20.49
C SER A 74 -4.86 -29.52 -20.20
N SER A 75 -4.82 -28.18 -20.34
CA SER A 75 -3.56 -27.40 -20.39
C SER A 75 -3.08 -26.78 -19.06
N CYS A 76 -3.68 -27.13 -17.92
CA CYS A 76 -3.39 -26.51 -16.61
C CYS A 76 -1.96 -26.75 -16.11
N THR A 77 -1.39 -25.74 -15.45
CA THR A 77 -0.09 -25.82 -14.79
C THR A 77 -0.25 -26.47 -13.40
N LEU A 78 0.66 -27.36 -13.01
CA LEU A 78 0.64 -28.09 -11.73
C LEU A 78 -0.67 -28.88 -11.50
N ARG A 79 -0.99 -29.80 -12.42
CA ARG A 79 -2.22 -30.62 -12.40
C ARG A 79 -2.40 -31.49 -11.14
N PHE A 80 -1.32 -31.82 -10.43
CA PHE A 80 -1.39 -32.59 -9.18
C PHE A 80 -2.13 -31.86 -8.05
N LEU A 81 -2.34 -30.54 -8.16
CA LEU A 81 -3.14 -29.75 -7.22
C LEU A 81 -4.66 -29.91 -7.41
N GLY A 82 -5.09 -30.67 -8.42
CA GLY A 82 -6.50 -30.90 -8.72
C GLY A 82 -7.25 -29.59 -8.97
N ARG A 83 -8.33 -29.36 -8.22
CA ARG A 83 -9.16 -28.15 -8.34
C ARG A 83 -8.38 -26.84 -8.15
N PHE A 84 -7.25 -26.87 -7.44
CA PHE A 84 -6.40 -25.70 -7.21
C PHE A 84 -5.28 -25.54 -8.25
N SER A 85 -5.32 -26.27 -9.36
CA SER A 85 -4.36 -26.10 -10.46
C SER A 85 -4.47 -24.70 -11.07
N PHE A 86 -3.32 -24.20 -11.51
CA PHE A 86 -3.19 -22.87 -12.10
C PHE A 86 -3.48 -22.91 -13.60
N GLN A 87 -3.85 -21.77 -14.15
CA GLN A 87 -3.95 -21.62 -15.59
C GLN A 87 -2.57 -21.80 -16.27
N PRO A 88 -2.54 -22.07 -17.59
CA PRO A 88 -1.30 -22.14 -18.35
C PRO A 88 -0.45 -20.87 -18.13
N LEU A 89 0.86 -21.01 -17.97
CA LEU A 89 1.77 -19.86 -17.79
C LEU A 89 1.76 -18.85 -18.94
N ARG A 90 1.25 -19.25 -20.11
CA ARG A 90 1.01 -18.36 -21.25
C ARG A 90 -0.13 -17.38 -20.99
N GLU A 91 -1.17 -17.82 -20.28
CA GLU A 91 -2.30 -16.98 -19.90
C GLU A 91 -1.99 -16.19 -18.63
N ASN A 92 -1.45 -16.87 -17.61
CA ASN A 92 -1.14 -16.24 -16.33
C ASN A 92 0.26 -16.63 -15.83
N PRO A 93 1.28 -15.77 -16.05
CA PRO A 93 2.65 -16.07 -15.63
C PRO A 93 2.86 -16.02 -14.12
N LEU A 94 1.87 -15.54 -13.34
CA LEU A 94 1.98 -15.35 -11.89
C LEU A 94 1.53 -16.58 -11.09
N PHE A 95 1.29 -17.72 -11.74
CA PHE A 95 0.71 -18.93 -11.16
C PHE A 95 -0.63 -18.63 -10.49
N GLY A 96 -1.67 -18.39 -11.29
CA GLY A 96 -2.95 -17.91 -10.79
C GLY A 96 -4.18 -18.42 -11.55
N PRO A 97 -5.36 -17.87 -11.22
CA PRO A 97 -6.62 -18.17 -11.89
C PRO A 97 -6.71 -17.49 -13.26
N SER A 98 -7.76 -17.80 -14.03
CA SER A 98 -8.05 -17.09 -15.28
C SER A 98 -8.56 -15.67 -15.02
N SER A 99 -8.40 -14.80 -16.01
CA SER A 99 -8.95 -13.44 -15.97
C SER A 99 -10.47 -13.47 -15.76
N HIS A 100 -11.18 -14.43 -16.37
CA HIS A 100 -12.62 -14.61 -16.20
C HIS A 100 -13.02 -14.91 -14.75
N THR A 101 -12.27 -15.80 -14.07
CA THR A 101 -12.52 -16.10 -12.65
C THR A 101 -12.33 -14.86 -11.78
N LEU A 102 -11.29 -14.06 -12.01
CA LEU A 102 -11.08 -12.81 -11.28
C LEU A 102 -12.23 -11.82 -11.49
N GLN A 103 -12.71 -11.66 -12.72
CA GLN A 103 -13.86 -10.80 -13.02
C GLN A 103 -15.13 -11.28 -12.30
N LYS A 104 -15.37 -12.60 -12.27
CA LYS A 104 -16.49 -13.20 -11.54
C LYS A 104 -16.39 -12.95 -10.03
N MET A 105 -15.19 -13.04 -9.47
CA MET A 105 -14.93 -12.86 -8.03
C MET A 105 -14.97 -11.40 -7.57
N GLY A 106 -15.04 -10.43 -8.48
CA GLY A 106 -15.13 -9.02 -8.12
C GLY A 106 -13.91 -8.17 -8.46
N ALA A 107 -13.09 -8.61 -9.42
CA ALA A 107 -12.00 -7.77 -9.93
C ALA A 107 -12.52 -6.46 -10.51
N LEU A 108 -11.68 -5.44 -10.49
CA LEU A 108 -12.02 -4.13 -11.01
C LEU A 108 -11.98 -4.18 -12.54
N VAL A 109 -13.15 -3.96 -13.14
CA VAL A 109 -13.37 -3.89 -14.58
C VAL A 109 -14.26 -2.67 -14.83
N TRP A 110 -13.76 -1.73 -15.62
CA TRP A 110 -14.44 -0.45 -15.87
C TRP A 110 -15.83 -0.66 -16.48
N ASP A 111 -15.93 -1.49 -17.52
CA ASP A 111 -17.17 -1.78 -18.24
C ASP A 111 -18.30 -2.25 -17.31
N LYS A 112 -18.02 -3.25 -16.45
CA LYS A 112 -18.99 -3.76 -15.46
C LYS A 112 -19.35 -2.73 -14.39
N MET A 113 -18.41 -1.89 -14.00
CA MET A 113 -18.66 -0.88 -12.98
C MET A 113 -19.57 0.24 -13.51
N ILE A 114 -19.36 0.68 -14.76
CA ILE A 114 -20.14 1.77 -15.36
C ILE A 114 -21.46 1.27 -15.96
N HIS A 115 -21.42 0.25 -16.80
CA HIS A 115 -22.59 -0.23 -17.55
C HIS A 115 -23.48 -1.19 -16.75
N GLU A 116 -22.91 -1.98 -15.82
CA GLU A 116 -23.68 -2.89 -14.94
C GLU A 116 -23.85 -2.33 -13.52
N HIS A 117 -23.43 -1.07 -13.27
CA HIS A 117 -23.53 -0.37 -11.97
C HIS A 117 -22.87 -1.11 -10.79
N GLN A 118 -21.80 -1.89 -11.05
CA GLN A 118 -21.12 -2.71 -10.03
C GLN A 118 -20.03 -1.93 -9.27
N GLY A 119 -20.40 -0.80 -8.65
CA GLY A 119 -19.46 0.07 -7.91
C GLY A 119 -18.74 -0.60 -6.72
N TRP A 120 -19.32 -1.68 -6.17
CA TRP A 120 -18.71 -2.49 -5.11
C TRP A 120 -17.35 -3.11 -5.53
N ARG A 121 -17.08 -3.22 -6.85
CA ARG A 121 -15.81 -3.69 -7.40
C ARG A 121 -14.61 -2.87 -6.98
N LEU A 122 -14.81 -1.58 -6.67
CA LEU A 122 -13.76 -0.69 -6.14
C LEU A 122 -13.19 -1.17 -4.79
N ILE A 123 -14.00 -1.92 -4.02
CA ILE A 123 -13.62 -2.44 -2.71
C ILE A 123 -13.23 -3.92 -2.80
N THR A 124 -13.94 -4.74 -3.58
CA THR A 124 -13.64 -6.17 -3.65
C THR A 124 -12.32 -6.47 -4.33
N CYS A 125 -11.90 -5.67 -5.32
CA CYS A 125 -10.63 -5.86 -6.02
C CYS A 125 -9.40 -5.79 -5.10
N ILE A 126 -9.50 -5.06 -3.98
CA ILE A 126 -8.43 -4.88 -2.97
C ILE A 126 -8.02 -6.24 -2.37
N TRP A 127 -8.95 -7.19 -2.31
CA TRP A 127 -8.75 -8.49 -1.66
C TRP A 127 -8.36 -9.62 -2.63
N LEU A 128 -8.48 -9.36 -3.94
CA LEU A 128 -8.20 -10.33 -4.99
C LEU A 128 -6.73 -10.24 -5.42
N HIS A 129 -6.17 -11.36 -5.88
CA HIS A 129 -4.78 -11.41 -6.32
C HIS A 129 -4.67 -12.21 -7.62
N ALA A 130 -3.80 -11.73 -8.51
CA ALA A 130 -3.61 -12.31 -9.84
C ALA A 130 -2.88 -13.67 -9.85
N GLY A 131 -2.18 -14.04 -8.76
CA GLY A 131 -1.46 -15.31 -8.68
C GLY A 131 -0.61 -15.42 -7.41
N VAL A 132 0.05 -16.56 -7.24
CA VAL A 132 0.87 -16.90 -6.06
C VAL A 132 2.02 -15.90 -5.87
N VAL A 133 2.74 -15.57 -6.94
CA VAL A 133 3.87 -14.61 -6.86
C VAL A 133 3.35 -13.23 -6.39
N HIS A 134 2.20 -12.82 -6.92
CA HIS A 134 1.60 -11.53 -6.60
C HIS A 134 1.14 -11.45 -5.13
N ILE A 135 0.42 -12.46 -4.62
CA ILE A 135 0.00 -12.47 -3.21
C ILE A 135 1.18 -12.56 -2.26
N LEU A 136 2.19 -13.39 -2.55
CA LEU A 136 3.38 -13.50 -1.71
C LEU A 136 4.11 -12.17 -1.57
N ALA A 137 4.36 -11.47 -2.68
CA ALA A 137 4.99 -10.16 -2.67
C ALA A 137 4.20 -9.12 -1.85
N ASN A 138 2.87 -9.11 -2.01
CA ASN A 138 2.00 -8.18 -1.27
C ASN A 138 1.99 -8.50 0.23
N MET A 139 1.79 -9.76 0.61
CA MET A 139 1.67 -10.13 2.03
C MET A 139 3.00 -9.96 2.77
N LEU A 140 4.12 -10.28 2.14
CA LEU A 140 5.43 -10.06 2.74
C LEU A 140 5.68 -8.56 2.98
N SER A 141 5.38 -7.72 1.99
CA SER A 141 5.48 -6.27 2.11
C SER A 141 4.54 -5.71 3.18
N LEU A 142 3.30 -6.21 3.24
CA LEU A 142 2.31 -5.82 4.24
C LEU A 142 2.75 -6.18 5.66
N LEU A 143 3.37 -7.35 5.84
CA LEU A 143 3.92 -7.77 7.13
C LEU A 143 5.13 -6.92 7.55
N PHE A 144 6.04 -6.59 6.63
CA PHE A 144 7.21 -5.76 6.96
C PHE A 144 6.83 -4.32 7.30
N ILE A 145 6.01 -3.69 6.46
CA ILE A 145 5.67 -2.26 6.58
C ILE A 145 4.47 -2.06 7.50
N GLY A 146 3.39 -2.81 7.27
CA GLY A 146 2.11 -2.64 7.96
C GLY A 146 2.21 -2.94 9.45
N VAL A 147 2.83 -4.06 9.85
CA VAL A 147 3.00 -4.41 11.27
C VAL A 147 3.80 -3.34 12.00
N ARG A 148 4.88 -2.85 11.37
CA ARG A 148 5.74 -1.80 11.96
C ARG A 148 4.97 -0.51 12.18
N LEU A 149 4.13 -0.11 11.23
CA LEU A 149 3.27 1.07 11.32
C LEU A 149 2.15 0.87 12.35
N GLU A 150 1.52 -0.30 12.39
CA GLU A 150 0.43 -0.60 13.33
C GLU A 150 0.91 -0.56 14.78
N GLN A 151 2.09 -1.13 15.06
CA GLN A 151 2.70 -1.08 16.39
C GLN A 151 3.02 0.34 16.85
N GLU A 152 3.22 1.27 15.92
CA GLU A 152 3.62 2.64 16.21
C GLU A 152 2.44 3.60 16.33
N PHE A 153 1.49 3.52 15.40
CA PHE A 153 0.36 4.46 15.30
C PHE A 153 -0.97 3.85 15.78
N GLY A 154 -1.02 2.53 15.93
CA GLY A 154 -2.20 1.78 16.36
C GLY A 154 -3.09 1.35 15.19
N PHE A 155 -3.81 0.24 15.42
CA PHE A 155 -4.62 -0.46 14.43
C PHE A 155 -5.70 0.40 13.75
N VAL A 156 -6.37 1.30 14.47
CA VAL A 156 -7.44 2.14 13.88
C VAL A 156 -6.88 3.05 12.78
N ARG A 157 -5.76 3.73 13.06
CA ARG A 157 -5.17 4.69 12.12
C ARG A 157 -4.64 3.98 10.90
N ILE A 158 -3.89 2.89 11.11
CA ILE A 158 -3.30 2.13 10.01
C ILE A 158 -4.37 1.39 9.19
N GLY A 159 -5.43 0.88 9.83
CA GLY A 159 -6.57 0.30 9.12
C GLY A 159 -7.27 1.31 8.21
N ILE A 160 -7.51 2.54 8.68
CA ILE A 160 -8.09 3.62 7.87
C ILE A 160 -7.17 3.98 6.71
N VAL A 161 -5.87 4.20 6.98
CA VAL A 161 -4.89 4.53 5.92
C VAL A 161 -4.86 3.43 4.87
N TYR A 162 -4.83 2.16 5.27
CA TYR A 162 -4.83 1.02 4.35
C TYR A 162 -6.09 1.02 3.47
N LEU A 163 -7.29 1.05 4.06
CA LEU A 163 -8.55 0.90 3.31
C LEU A 163 -8.83 2.10 2.41
N VAL A 164 -8.63 3.32 2.91
CA VAL A 164 -8.89 4.55 2.14
C VAL A 164 -7.87 4.68 1.01
N SER A 165 -6.58 4.41 1.25
CA SER A 165 -5.58 4.43 0.18
C SER A 165 -5.83 3.36 -0.87
N ALA A 166 -6.21 2.14 -0.46
CA ALA A 166 -6.59 1.08 -1.39
C ALA A 166 -7.75 1.52 -2.31
N PHE A 167 -8.79 2.11 -1.71
CA PHE A 167 -9.92 2.67 -2.46
C PHE A 167 -9.49 3.81 -3.40
N GLY A 168 -8.60 4.70 -2.97
CA GLY A 168 -8.03 5.76 -3.82
C GLY A 168 -7.25 5.21 -5.01
N GLY A 169 -6.50 4.13 -4.81
CA GLY A 169 -5.88 3.36 -5.88
C GLY A 169 -6.90 2.81 -6.86
N SER A 170 -7.95 2.14 -6.38
CA SER A 170 -9.01 1.59 -7.24
C SER A 170 -9.74 2.67 -8.04
N VAL A 171 -10.03 3.83 -7.44
CA VAL A 171 -10.67 4.96 -8.13
C VAL A 171 -9.76 5.47 -9.25
N MET A 172 -8.47 5.67 -8.98
CA MET A 172 -7.56 6.19 -10.00
C MET A 172 -7.28 5.17 -11.11
N SER A 173 -7.11 3.89 -10.76
CA SER A 173 -7.04 2.80 -11.74
C SER A 173 -8.23 2.82 -12.69
N ALA A 174 -9.45 2.86 -12.14
CA ALA A 174 -10.66 2.86 -12.94
C ALA A 174 -10.82 4.12 -13.83
N LEU A 175 -10.25 5.27 -13.43
CA LEU A 175 -10.28 6.49 -14.25
C LEU A 175 -9.34 6.44 -15.47
N PHE A 176 -8.22 5.72 -15.36
CA PHE A 176 -7.17 5.71 -16.39
C PHE A 176 -7.08 4.41 -17.19
N ILE A 177 -7.58 3.28 -16.64
CA ILE A 177 -7.54 1.96 -17.26
C ILE A 177 -8.96 1.49 -17.56
N GLN A 178 -9.36 1.56 -18.83
CA GLN A 178 -10.69 1.09 -19.28
C GLN A 178 -10.68 -0.37 -19.74
N ASN A 179 -9.57 -0.80 -20.35
CA ASN A 179 -9.44 -2.13 -20.97
C ASN A 179 -8.43 -2.98 -20.18
N GLY A 180 -8.82 -3.40 -18.97
CA GLY A 180 -7.95 -4.18 -18.09
C GLY A 180 -8.71 -4.76 -16.90
N VAL A 181 -8.08 -5.74 -16.25
CA VAL A 181 -8.54 -6.31 -14.98
C VAL A 181 -7.56 -5.91 -13.91
N SER A 182 -8.00 -5.13 -12.92
CA SER A 182 -7.18 -4.72 -11.79
C SER A 182 -7.58 -5.45 -10.51
N VAL A 183 -6.58 -5.94 -9.79
CA VAL A 183 -6.71 -6.66 -8.52
C VAL A 183 -5.48 -6.40 -7.66
N GLY A 184 -5.64 -6.46 -6.33
CA GLY A 184 -4.52 -6.51 -5.40
C GLY A 184 -4.60 -5.48 -4.30
N ALA A 185 -3.94 -5.82 -3.19
CA ALA A 185 -3.74 -4.93 -2.05
C ALA A 185 -2.64 -3.88 -2.27
N SER A 186 -2.00 -3.86 -3.44
CA SER A 186 -0.79 -3.09 -3.70
C SER A 186 -1.00 -1.58 -3.63
N GLY A 187 -2.18 -1.07 -4.05
CA GLY A 187 -2.55 0.34 -3.82
C GLY A 187 -2.54 0.72 -2.34
N ALA A 188 -2.96 -0.19 -1.45
CA ALA A 188 -2.90 0.01 0.00
C ALA A 188 -1.45 0.09 0.50
N LEU A 189 -0.56 -0.78 -0.01
CA LEU A 189 0.86 -0.82 0.33
C LEU A 189 1.57 0.48 -0.06
N PHE A 190 1.32 0.96 -1.28
CA PHE A 190 1.81 2.26 -1.72
C PHE A 190 1.26 3.41 -0.88
N GLY A 191 0.00 3.30 -0.43
CA GLY A 191 -0.57 4.21 0.56
C GLY A 191 0.19 4.22 1.89
N LEU A 192 0.56 3.06 2.42
CA LEU A 192 1.39 2.98 3.62
C LEU A 192 2.78 3.60 3.42
N LEU A 193 3.40 3.42 2.24
CA LEU A 193 4.66 4.08 1.88
C LEU A 193 4.51 5.61 1.77
N GLY A 194 3.43 6.09 1.18
CA GLY A 194 3.09 7.51 1.14
C GLY A 194 2.88 8.09 2.54
N ALA A 195 2.18 7.36 3.40
CA ALA A 195 1.96 7.74 4.79
C ALA A 195 3.27 7.80 5.60
N MET A 196 4.20 6.89 5.33
CA MET A 196 5.56 6.95 5.90
C MET A 196 6.32 8.18 5.43
N LEU A 197 6.18 8.58 4.17
CA LEU A 197 6.85 9.77 3.65
C LEU A 197 6.34 11.05 4.30
N SER A 198 5.02 11.21 4.43
CA SER A 198 4.44 12.37 5.12
C SER A 198 4.76 12.39 6.62
N GLU A 199 4.85 11.22 7.27
CA GLU A 199 5.33 11.10 8.65
C GLU A 199 6.77 11.59 8.79
N LEU A 200 7.66 11.20 7.88
CA LEU A 200 9.06 11.61 7.88
C LEU A 200 9.20 13.11 7.67
N ILE A 201 8.42 13.70 6.76
CA ILE A 201 8.39 15.15 6.50
C ILE A 201 7.85 15.89 7.72
N THR A 202 6.75 15.41 8.31
CA THR A 202 6.08 16.06 9.45
C THR A 202 6.93 16.02 10.71
N ASN A 203 7.74 14.97 10.87
CA ASN A 203 8.56 14.72 12.06
C ASN A 203 10.07 14.83 11.77
N TRP A 204 10.44 15.66 10.79
CA TRP A 204 11.81 15.83 10.29
C TRP A 204 12.85 16.08 11.40
N THR A 205 12.47 16.71 12.49
CA THR A 205 13.40 17.07 13.59
C THR A 205 13.81 15.88 14.46
N ILE A 206 13.07 14.76 14.44
CA ILE A 206 13.28 13.62 15.34
C ILE A 206 14.33 12.63 14.82
N TYR A 207 14.48 12.52 13.49
CA TYR A 207 15.37 11.53 12.89
C TYR A 207 16.84 12.00 12.89
N ALA A 208 17.76 11.15 13.38
CA ALA A 208 19.19 11.48 13.43
C ALA A 208 19.84 11.49 12.03
N ASN A 209 19.46 10.54 11.16
CA ASN A 209 19.97 10.44 9.78
C ASN A 209 18.84 10.59 8.75
N LYS A 210 18.34 11.83 8.66
CA LYS A 210 17.12 12.23 7.92
C LYS A 210 17.24 11.98 6.43
N PHE A 211 18.38 12.39 5.86
CA PHE A 211 18.64 12.29 4.44
C PHE A 211 18.78 10.83 4.00
N ALA A 212 19.47 10.00 4.77
CA ALA A 212 19.57 8.57 4.45
C ALA A 212 18.18 7.91 4.48
N ALA A 213 17.38 8.14 5.53
CA ALA A 213 16.03 7.59 5.63
C ALA A 213 15.12 8.05 4.47
N LEU A 214 15.16 9.34 4.13
CA LEU A 214 14.41 9.89 3.00
C LEU A 214 14.84 9.26 1.67
N LEU A 215 16.14 9.21 1.40
CA LEU A 215 16.68 8.64 0.16
C LEU A 215 16.35 7.15 0.03
N THR A 216 16.46 6.37 1.12
CA THR A 216 16.06 4.96 1.11
C THR A 216 14.56 4.80 0.82
N LEU A 217 13.71 5.61 1.45
CA LEU A 217 12.27 5.53 1.21
C LEU A 217 11.90 5.93 -0.23
N ILE A 218 12.47 7.02 -0.75
CA ILE A 218 12.27 7.44 -2.14
C ILE A 218 12.77 6.37 -3.10
N PHE A 219 13.95 5.79 -2.85
CA PHE A 219 14.50 4.71 -3.67
C PHE A 219 13.55 3.51 -3.72
N ILE A 220 13.02 3.08 -2.57
CA ILE A 220 12.03 2.00 -2.51
C ILE A 220 10.78 2.36 -3.33
N ILE A 221 10.24 3.57 -3.19
CA ILE A 221 9.05 4.02 -3.93
C ILE A 221 9.30 3.99 -5.44
N VAL A 222 10.41 4.57 -5.89
CA VAL A 222 10.77 4.66 -7.32
C VAL A 222 10.99 3.27 -7.91
N VAL A 223 11.71 2.38 -7.20
CA VAL A 223 11.94 1.01 -7.66
C VAL A 223 10.62 0.24 -7.78
N ASN A 224 9.72 0.36 -6.81
CA ASN A 224 8.42 -0.32 -6.88
C ASN A 224 7.55 0.22 -8.03
N LEU A 225 7.52 1.54 -8.26
CA LEU A 225 6.82 2.12 -9.43
C LEU A 225 7.45 1.70 -10.76
N ALA A 226 8.78 1.58 -10.81
CA ALA A 226 9.48 1.11 -12.00
C ALA A 226 9.15 -0.35 -12.32
N PHE A 227 9.05 -1.21 -11.29
CA PHE A 227 8.54 -2.57 -11.47
C PHE A 227 7.09 -2.61 -11.92
N GLY A 228 6.29 -1.61 -11.57
CA GLY A 228 4.92 -1.52 -12.04
C GLY A 228 4.76 -1.09 -13.50
N LEU A 229 5.85 -0.71 -14.20
CA LEU A 229 5.83 -0.50 -15.66
C LEU A 229 5.83 -1.83 -16.44
N LEU A 230 5.93 -2.96 -15.74
CA LEU A 230 5.80 -4.28 -16.33
C LEU A 230 4.34 -4.54 -16.74
N PRO A 231 4.11 -5.27 -17.84
CA PRO A 231 2.76 -5.63 -18.26
C PRO A 231 2.06 -6.41 -17.14
N HIS A 232 0.74 -6.19 -16.99
CA HIS A 232 -0.13 -6.76 -15.96
C HIS A 232 -0.01 -6.15 -14.54
N VAL A 233 0.81 -5.11 -14.35
CA VAL A 233 0.85 -4.35 -13.09
C VAL A 233 0.10 -3.04 -13.26
N ASP A 234 -0.74 -2.71 -12.28
CA ASP A 234 -1.56 -1.49 -12.29
C ASP A 234 -0.85 -0.35 -11.55
N ASN A 235 -0.13 0.47 -12.31
CA ASN A 235 0.67 1.56 -11.77
C ASN A 235 -0.19 2.77 -11.36
N PHE A 236 -1.36 2.94 -11.98
CA PHE A 236 -2.33 3.94 -11.56
C PHE A 236 -2.90 3.60 -10.17
N ALA A 237 -3.18 2.33 -9.87
CA ALA A 237 -3.57 1.93 -8.51
C ALA A 237 -2.48 2.27 -7.49
N HIS A 238 -1.20 2.07 -7.83
CA HIS A 238 -0.06 2.38 -6.95
C HIS A 238 0.05 3.89 -6.70
N LEU A 239 0.01 4.70 -7.76
CA LEU A 239 0.10 6.15 -7.65
C LEU A 239 -1.10 6.74 -6.87
N GLY A 240 -2.30 6.22 -7.09
CA GLY A 240 -3.53 6.71 -6.45
C GLY A 240 -3.55 6.37 -4.97
N GLY A 241 -3.11 5.16 -4.65
CA GLY A 241 -2.87 4.73 -3.29
C GLY A 241 -1.80 5.56 -2.59
N PHE A 242 -0.66 5.79 -3.24
CA PHE A 242 0.44 6.61 -2.71
C PHE A 242 0.00 8.04 -2.38
N ILE A 243 -0.68 8.73 -3.31
CA ILE A 243 -1.17 10.10 -3.10
C ILE A 243 -2.16 10.14 -1.92
N SER A 244 -3.11 9.20 -1.90
CA SER A 244 -4.10 9.11 -0.83
C SER A 244 -3.44 8.88 0.52
N GLY A 245 -2.52 7.93 0.61
CA GLY A 245 -1.79 7.61 1.83
C GLY A 245 -0.86 8.74 2.29
N PHE A 246 -0.21 9.43 1.35
CA PHE A 246 0.62 10.59 1.63
C PHE A 246 -0.18 11.70 2.32
N LEU A 247 -1.35 12.06 1.77
CA LEU A 247 -2.23 13.04 2.37
C LEU A 247 -2.80 12.55 3.71
N LEU A 248 -3.23 11.29 3.80
CA LEU A 248 -3.75 10.69 5.03
C LEU A 248 -2.70 10.64 6.15
N GLY A 249 -1.41 10.50 5.82
CA GLY A 249 -0.35 10.51 6.81
C GLY A 249 -0.17 11.87 7.49
N PHE A 250 -0.38 12.99 6.79
CA PHE A 250 -0.44 14.32 7.44
C PHE A 250 -1.62 14.46 8.41
N VAL A 251 -2.69 13.69 8.22
CA VAL A 251 -3.88 13.71 9.08
C VAL A 251 -3.71 12.76 10.28
N PHE A 252 -3.28 11.52 10.03
CA PHE A 252 -3.34 10.44 11.01
C PHE A 252 -1.99 10.10 11.66
N LEU A 253 -0.85 10.34 10.99
CA LEU A 253 0.49 9.92 11.45
C LEU A 253 1.28 11.07 12.10
N VAL A 254 0.59 12.05 12.68
CA VAL A 254 1.21 13.16 13.41
C VAL A 254 1.72 12.69 14.78
N ARG A 255 3.03 12.87 15.06
CA ARG A 255 3.60 12.62 16.38
C ARG A 255 3.58 13.87 17.25
N PRO A 256 3.38 13.71 18.57
CA PRO A 256 3.51 14.82 19.49
C PRO A 256 4.95 15.34 19.54
N GLN A 257 5.10 16.61 19.90
CA GLN A 257 6.40 17.27 20.01
C GLN A 257 7.36 16.53 20.96
N PHE A 258 8.66 16.59 20.64
CA PHE A 258 9.70 16.04 21.49
C PHE A 258 9.66 16.68 22.89
N GLY A 259 9.56 15.86 23.94
CA GLY A 259 9.44 16.30 25.33
C GLY A 259 8.01 16.60 25.81
N TRP A 260 6.98 16.35 25.00
CA TRP A 260 5.59 16.48 25.47
C TRP A 260 5.23 15.34 26.45
N VAL A 261 4.80 15.72 27.65
CA VAL A 261 4.32 14.80 28.69
C VAL A 261 2.84 15.07 28.95
N ARG A 262 2.03 14.03 29.12
CA ARG A 262 0.63 14.21 29.52
C ARG A 262 0.57 14.71 30.95
N LEU A 263 -0.27 15.70 31.22
CA LEU A 263 -0.42 16.28 32.55
C LEU A 263 -0.72 15.23 33.64
N LYS A 264 -1.50 14.19 33.30
CA LYS A 264 -1.82 13.06 34.17
C LYS A 264 -0.66 12.10 34.47
N ASP A 265 0.43 12.17 33.71
CA ASP A 265 1.61 11.33 33.87
C ASP A 265 2.72 12.08 34.68
N LEU A 266 2.47 13.31 35.13
CA LEU A 266 3.40 14.11 35.94
C LEU A 266 3.26 13.78 37.45
N PRO A 267 4.36 13.71 38.20
CA PRO A 267 4.31 13.56 39.66
C PRO A 267 3.59 14.73 40.35
N PRO A 268 2.94 14.53 41.51
CA PRO A 268 2.38 15.62 42.32
C PRO A 268 3.48 16.61 42.72
N GLY A 269 3.28 17.91 42.46
CA GLY A 269 4.22 18.98 42.82
C GLY A 269 5.21 19.41 41.73
N TYR A 270 5.13 18.85 40.52
CA TYR A 270 5.94 19.30 39.38
C TYR A 270 5.41 20.62 38.80
N ASP A 271 6.30 21.59 38.51
CA ASP A 271 5.91 22.87 37.89
C ASP A 271 5.32 22.65 36.49
N THR A 272 4.03 22.91 36.36
CA THR A 272 3.30 22.72 35.10
C THR A 272 3.56 23.84 34.10
N ASN A 273 3.99 25.03 34.55
CA ASN A 273 4.11 26.20 33.68
C ASN A 273 5.31 26.11 32.72
N SER A 274 6.36 25.35 33.08
CA SER A 274 7.55 25.11 32.25
C SER A 274 7.41 23.93 31.28
N VAL A 275 6.39 23.06 31.44
CA VAL A 275 6.25 21.80 30.67
C VAL A 275 5.09 21.79 29.67
N VAL A 276 4.09 22.67 29.82
CA VAL A 276 2.91 22.70 28.94
C VAL A 276 3.27 23.32 27.58
N LYS A 277 3.99 22.56 26.77
CA LYS A 277 4.10 22.77 25.33
C LYS A 277 2.85 22.21 24.66
N SER A 278 2.37 22.87 23.60
CA SER A 278 1.32 22.31 22.75
C SER A 278 1.70 20.91 22.29
N LYS A 279 0.74 19.98 22.27
CA LYS A 279 0.96 18.59 21.85
C LYS A 279 1.53 18.52 20.42
N TYR A 280 1.07 19.41 19.55
CA TYR A 280 1.45 19.48 18.14
C TYR A 280 1.85 20.92 17.75
N MET A 281 2.75 21.06 16.78
CA MET A 281 3.15 22.36 16.23
C MET A 281 2.06 22.92 15.30
N ALA A 282 1.97 24.25 15.16
CA ALA A 282 0.98 24.90 14.30
C ALA A 282 1.04 24.41 12.84
N TYR A 283 2.24 24.19 12.29
CA TYR A 283 2.40 23.68 10.92
C TYR A 283 1.80 22.27 10.76
N GLN A 284 1.83 21.42 11.79
CA GLN A 284 1.27 20.06 11.72
C GLN A 284 -0.26 20.11 11.56
N TYR A 285 -0.93 21.04 12.26
CA TYR A 285 -2.36 21.25 12.10
C TYR A 285 -2.72 21.85 10.73
N ILE A 286 -1.93 22.82 10.25
CA ILE A 286 -2.15 23.44 8.94
C ILE A 286 -2.00 22.40 7.82
N LEU A 287 -0.91 21.61 7.85
CA LEU A 287 -0.69 20.55 6.87
C LEU A 287 -1.78 19.48 6.93
N GLY A 288 -2.20 19.08 8.13
CA GLY A 288 -3.30 18.13 8.30
C GLY A 288 -4.64 18.64 7.74
N LEU A 289 -4.96 19.92 7.97
CA LEU A 289 -6.18 20.54 7.45
C LEU A 289 -6.15 20.65 5.91
N LEU A 290 -5.05 21.14 5.35
CA LEU A 290 -4.86 21.23 3.90
C LEU A 290 -4.94 19.85 3.24
N ALA A 291 -4.29 18.84 3.82
CA ALA A 291 -4.32 17.48 3.33
C ALA A 291 -5.75 16.89 3.37
N LEU A 292 -6.52 17.17 4.42
CA LEU A 292 -7.92 16.74 4.53
C LEU A 292 -8.79 17.39 3.45
N ILE A 293 -8.63 18.70 3.20
CA ILE A 293 -9.36 19.42 2.15
C ILE A 293 -9.02 18.82 0.78
N LEU A 294 -7.73 18.61 0.49
CA LEU A 294 -7.29 18.03 -0.77
C LEU A 294 -7.81 16.59 -0.97
N LEU A 295 -7.85 15.78 0.09
CA LEU A 295 -8.45 14.45 0.05
C LEU A 295 -9.94 14.52 -0.32
N ILE A 296 -10.72 15.36 0.37
CA ILE A 296 -12.17 15.47 0.12
C ILE A 296 -12.43 15.93 -1.32
N ILE A 297 -11.72 16.96 -1.78
CA ILE A 297 -11.85 17.46 -3.16
C ILE A 297 -11.44 16.37 -4.15
N GLY A 298 -10.28 15.74 -3.96
CA GLY A 298 -9.74 14.71 -4.86
C GLY A 298 -10.66 13.51 -5.00
N TYR A 299 -11.17 12.96 -3.89
CA TYR A 299 -12.13 11.85 -3.93
C TYR A 299 -13.47 12.27 -4.56
N THR A 300 -13.97 13.46 -4.24
CA THR A 300 -15.24 13.94 -4.79
C THR A 300 -15.14 14.09 -6.31
N VAL A 301 -14.09 14.79 -6.79
CA VAL A 301 -13.85 14.98 -8.22
C VAL A 301 -13.62 13.63 -8.91
N GLY A 302 -12.76 12.78 -8.35
CA GLY A 302 -12.45 11.47 -8.91
C GLY A 302 -13.67 10.57 -9.04
N LEU A 303 -14.51 10.48 -7.99
CA LEU A 303 -15.74 9.67 -8.01
C LEU A 303 -16.77 10.25 -8.98
N VAL A 304 -16.94 11.57 -9.02
CA VAL A 304 -17.88 12.21 -9.95
C VAL A 304 -17.45 11.97 -11.41
N MET A 305 -16.17 12.12 -11.73
CA MET A 305 -15.64 11.82 -13.06
C MET A 305 -15.82 10.34 -13.40
N LEU A 306 -15.52 9.46 -12.44
CA LEU A 306 -15.60 8.02 -12.63
C LEU A 306 -17.02 7.58 -12.95
N PHE A 307 -18.01 7.96 -12.14
CA PHE A 307 -19.41 7.58 -12.36
C PHE A 307 -20.08 8.32 -13.51
N ARG A 308 -19.46 9.38 -14.05
CA ARG A 308 -19.83 9.97 -15.34
C ARG A 308 -19.28 9.21 -16.55
N GLY A 309 -18.44 8.20 -16.32
CA GLY A 309 -17.82 7.42 -17.40
C GLY A 309 -16.69 8.17 -18.12
N GLU A 310 -16.12 9.19 -17.48
CA GLU A 310 -15.00 9.94 -18.06
C GLU A 310 -13.73 9.08 -18.11
N ASN A 311 -12.99 9.20 -19.21
CA ASN A 311 -11.67 8.59 -19.35
C ASN A 311 -10.59 9.65 -19.14
N ALA A 312 -9.90 9.60 -18.00
CA ALA A 312 -8.83 10.55 -17.69
C ALA A 312 -7.62 10.38 -18.61
N ASN A 313 -7.40 9.18 -19.17
CA ASN A 313 -6.32 8.91 -20.12
C ASN A 313 -6.46 9.76 -21.40
N LYS A 314 -7.69 10.05 -21.86
CA LYS A 314 -7.93 10.90 -23.04
C LYS A 314 -7.44 12.34 -22.86
N HIS A 315 -7.32 12.80 -21.62
CA HIS A 315 -6.88 14.15 -21.29
C HIS A 315 -5.35 14.26 -21.15
N CYS A 316 -4.63 13.15 -21.32
CA CYS A 316 -3.19 13.07 -21.09
C CYS A 316 -2.52 12.09 -22.05
N SER A 317 -1.88 12.64 -23.09
CA SER A 317 -1.24 11.86 -24.17
C SER A 317 -0.03 11.02 -23.76
N TRP A 318 0.51 11.21 -22.55
CA TRP A 318 1.67 10.46 -22.03
C TRP A 318 1.31 9.53 -20.88
N CYS A 319 0.07 9.58 -20.37
CA CYS A 319 -0.34 8.85 -19.17
C CYS A 319 -0.33 7.33 -19.40
N HIS A 320 -0.52 6.83 -20.62
CA HIS A 320 -0.40 5.40 -20.90
C HIS A 320 1.01 4.83 -20.62
N TYR A 321 2.06 5.65 -20.75
CA TYR A 321 3.43 5.24 -20.41
C TYR A 321 3.69 5.13 -18.91
N LEU A 322 2.82 5.70 -18.07
CA LEU A 322 2.89 5.50 -16.62
C LEU A 322 2.46 4.09 -16.23
N ASP A 323 1.57 3.47 -17.00
CA ASP A 323 1.09 2.11 -16.73
C ASP A 323 2.00 1.06 -17.36
N CYS A 324 2.36 1.24 -18.63
CA CYS A 324 3.22 0.29 -19.33
C CYS A 324 4.08 0.99 -20.38
N VAL A 325 5.38 0.65 -20.40
CA VAL A 325 6.32 1.11 -21.44
C VAL A 325 6.64 -0.03 -22.39
N PRO A 326 6.31 0.07 -23.70
CA PRO A 326 6.60 -1.01 -24.65
C PRO A 326 8.10 -1.14 -24.88
N THR A 327 8.61 -2.37 -24.97
CA THR A 327 10.04 -2.65 -25.21
C THR A 327 10.21 -3.75 -26.26
N SER A 328 11.44 -4.01 -26.70
CA SER A 328 11.73 -5.15 -27.60
C SER A 328 11.40 -6.52 -27.01
N ARG A 329 11.16 -6.61 -25.69
CA ARG A 329 10.85 -7.86 -24.97
C ARG A 329 9.37 -8.02 -24.60
N TRP A 330 8.56 -6.95 -24.63
CA TRP A 330 7.12 -7.02 -24.31
C TRP A 330 6.32 -5.88 -24.96
N SER A 331 5.03 -6.15 -25.23
CA SER A 331 4.07 -5.15 -25.73
C SER A 331 3.10 -4.72 -24.63
N CYS A 332 2.66 -3.47 -24.69
CA CYS A 332 1.64 -2.88 -23.81
C CYS A 332 0.24 -2.88 -24.43
N ASP A 333 0.08 -3.43 -25.63
CA ASP A 333 -1.24 -3.69 -26.17
C ASP A 333 -1.89 -4.76 -25.30
N ASN A 334 -2.79 -4.34 -24.41
CA ASN A 334 -3.88 -5.18 -23.95
C ASN A 334 -4.74 -5.49 -25.19
N ARG A 335 -4.26 -6.41 -26.04
CA ARG A 335 -5.12 -7.06 -27.02
C ARG A 335 -6.18 -7.73 -26.17
N VAL A 336 -7.34 -7.10 -26.07
CA VAL A 336 -8.57 -7.82 -25.83
C VAL A 336 -8.57 -8.85 -26.93
N ILE A 337 -8.23 -10.09 -26.59
CA ILE A 337 -8.25 -11.19 -27.52
C ILE A 337 -9.73 -11.39 -27.84
N SER A 338 -10.19 -10.65 -28.84
CA SER A 338 -11.54 -10.71 -29.35
C SER A 338 -11.52 -11.61 -30.56
N CYS A 339 -12.43 -12.57 -30.59
CA CYS A 339 -12.63 -13.43 -31.72
C CYS A 339 -14.03 -13.24 -32.24
N GLN A 340 -14.15 -13.17 -33.56
CA GLN A 340 -15.46 -13.23 -34.21
C GLN A 340 -15.92 -14.69 -34.21
N GLU A 341 -17.09 -14.94 -33.63
CA GLU A 341 -17.76 -16.24 -33.68
C GLU A 341 -18.70 -16.28 -34.88
N LEU A 342 -18.55 -17.30 -35.72
CA LEU A 342 -19.50 -17.63 -36.79
C LEU A 342 -20.06 -19.02 -36.54
N ALA A 343 -21.33 -19.11 -36.18
CA ALA A 343 -22.01 -20.37 -35.89
C ALA A 343 -22.60 -21.00 -37.18
N SER A 344 -22.48 -22.32 -37.29
CA SER A 344 -23.12 -23.17 -38.32
C SER A 344 -23.73 -24.40 -37.63
N ASP A 345 -24.63 -25.13 -38.30
CA ASP A 345 -25.54 -26.11 -37.68
C ASP A 345 -24.85 -27.19 -36.82
N ASN A 346 -23.57 -27.49 -37.06
CA ASN A 346 -22.79 -28.49 -36.30
C ASN A 346 -21.42 -28.00 -35.79
N SER A 347 -21.04 -26.75 -36.07
CA SER A 347 -19.71 -26.22 -35.74
C SER A 347 -19.70 -24.71 -35.61
N PHE A 348 -18.81 -24.17 -34.79
CA PHE A 348 -18.55 -22.73 -34.73
C PHE A 348 -17.12 -22.42 -35.17
N THR A 349 -16.96 -21.31 -35.90
CA THR A 349 -15.67 -20.80 -36.35
C THR A 349 -15.27 -19.63 -35.46
N LEU A 350 -14.06 -19.66 -34.91
CA LEU A 350 -13.46 -18.52 -34.22
C LEU A 350 -12.42 -17.86 -35.13
N THR A 351 -12.59 -16.57 -35.37
CA THR A 351 -11.70 -15.73 -36.19
C THR A 351 -10.99 -14.72 -35.30
N CYS A 352 -9.67 -14.75 -35.27
CA CYS A 352 -8.84 -13.79 -34.57
C CYS A 352 -8.73 -12.45 -35.31
N ASN A 353 -8.41 -11.37 -34.59
CA ASN A 353 -8.10 -10.07 -35.19
C ASN A 353 -6.89 -10.09 -36.14
N ASP A 354 -6.01 -11.10 -36.04
CA ASP A 354 -4.87 -11.31 -36.95
C ASP A 354 -5.23 -12.14 -38.20
N GLY A 355 -6.52 -12.49 -38.37
CA GLY A 355 -7.04 -13.26 -39.49
C GLY A 355 -6.96 -14.78 -39.35
N LYS A 356 -6.37 -15.31 -38.26
CA LYS A 356 -6.35 -16.76 -38.01
C LYS A 356 -7.77 -17.26 -37.72
N THR A 357 -8.17 -18.33 -38.40
CA THR A 357 -9.48 -18.98 -38.22
C THR A 357 -9.32 -20.41 -37.78
N LYS A 358 -10.19 -20.88 -36.87
CA LYS A 358 -10.27 -22.30 -36.51
C LYS A 358 -11.70 -22.72 -36.24
N ILE A 359 -12.05 -23.91 -36.74
CA ILE A 359 -13.38 -24.50 -36.65
C ILE A 359 -13.41 -25.48 -35.49
N TYR A 360 -14.46 -25.40 -34.67
CA TYR A 360 -14.69 -26.24 -33.51
C TYR A 360 -16.06 -26.91 -33.60
N SER A 361 -16.17 -28.16 -33.13
CA SER A 361 -17.43 -28.90 -33.11
C SER A 361 -18.33 -28.40 -31.97
N MET A 362 -19.64 -28.31 -32.21
CA MET A 362 -20.62 -27.72 -31.28
C MET A 362 -21.01 -28.63 -30.10
N SER A 363 -20.26 -29.71 -29.85
CA SER A 363 -20.49 -30.70 -28.79
C SER A 363 -20.40 -30.09 -27.38
N ASN A 364 -21.56 -29.70 -26.81
CA ASN A 364 -21.75 -29.20 -25.44
C ASN A 364 -20.68 -28.20 -24.94
N VAL A 365 -20.25 -27.28 -25.81
CA VAL A 365 -19.28 -26.25 -25.45
C VAL A 365 -20.01 -25.10 -24.74
N THR A 366 -19.66 -24.84 -23.48
CA THR A 366 -20.21 -23.69 -22.75
C THR A 366 -19.65 -22.37 -23.28
N GLU A 367 -20.37 -21.25 -23.09
CA GLU A 367 -19.90 -19.91 -23.46
C GLU A 367 -18.52 -19.56 -22.84
N ALA A 368 -18.25 -20.04 -21.63
CA ALA A 368 -16.93 -19.90 -20.99
C ALA A 368 -15.83 -20.63 -21.78
N SER A 369 -16.10 -21.84 -22.27
CA SER A 369 -15.18 -22.62 -23.09
C SER A 369 -14.92 -21.99 -24.46
N LYS A 370 -15.91 -21.30 -25.07
CA LYS A 370 -15.71 -20.58 -26.34
C LYS A 370 -14.74 -19.40 -26.21
N LYS A 371 -14.87 -18.64 -25.11
CA LYS A 371 -13.99 -17.51 -24.81
C LYS A 371 -12.54 -17.97 -24.56
N GLU A 372 -12.38 -19.14 -23.93
CA GLU A 372 -11.08 -19.78 -23.73
C GLU A 372 -10.43 -20.24 -25.04
N LEU A 373 -11.22 -20.87 -25.93
CA LEU A 373 -10.76 -21.26 -27.27
C LEU A 373 -10.35 -20.05 -28.11
N CYS A 374 -11.03 -18.93 -27.93
CA CYS A 374 -10.67 -17.65 -28.53
C CYS A 374 -9.31 -17.16 -28.01
N ILE A 375 -9.10 -17.16 -26.69
CA ILE A 375 -7.82 -16.80 -26.06
C ILE A 375 -6.69 -17.74 -26.53
N GLN A 376 -6.92 -19.05 -26.55
CA GLN A 376 -5.92 -20.03 -27.00
C GLN A 376 -5.53 -19.88 -28.48
N GLN A 377 -6.50 -19.54 -29.34
CA GLN A 377 -6.27 -19.47 -30.78
C GLN A 377 -5.63 -18.14 -31.20
N CYS A 378 -5.96 -17.06 -30.50
CA CYS A 378 -5.66 -15.69 -30.92
C CYS A 378 -4.63 -14.98 -30.02
N SER A 379 -4.04 -15.73 -29.07
CA SER A 379 -2.84 -15.35 -28.32
C SER A 379 -1.56 -15.52 -29.12
#